data_AF-A0A382XZB2-F1
#
_entry.id   AF-A0A382XZB2-F1
#
_cell.length_a   1.000
_cell.length_b   1.000
_cell.length_c   1.000
_cell.angle_alpha   90.00
_cell.angle_beta   90.00
_cell.angle_gamma   90.00
#
_symmetry.space_group_name_H-M   'P 1'
#
loop_
_entity.id
_entity.type
_entity.pdbx_description
1 polymer ?
#
loop_
_entity_poly.entity_id
_entity_poly.type
_entity_poly.pdbx_seq_one_letter_code
_entity_poly.pdbx_strand_id
1 'polypeptide(L)'
;VPRSGIKGKKIVVIFASILLVSFVLMTINIRKGKDGFSPEAIAVLILSPIQSLFTSSAESVSSLFDHYLFIVDVARENESLLKEIDHLVKEKNDLQEKILRLDRIGKLLEYEEETERKAVVATVIARDATQWSKMIFINRG
;
A
#
# COMPACT_ATOMS: atom_id res chain seq x y z
N VAL A 1 52.28 -17.91 -14.04
CA VAL A 1 51.37 -18.79 -13.26
C VAL A 1 50.02 -18.10 -13.09
N PRO A 2 48.95 -18.45 -13.83
CA PRO A 2 47.62 -17.92 -13.54
C PRO A 2 46.77 -18.95 -12.78
N ARG A 3 46.26 -18.56 -11.62
CA ARG A 3 45.32 -19.32 -10.80
C ARG A 3 43.93 -19.29 -11.43
N SER A 4 43.63 -20.27 -12.28
CA SER A 4 42.29 -20.46 -12.87
C SER A 4 41.36 -21.19 -11.90
N GLY A 5 40.57 -20.40 -11.18
CA GLY A 5 39.12 -20.56 -11.01
C GLY A 5 38.56 -21.93 -10.65
N ILE A 6 38.37 -22.18 -9.35
CA ILE A 6 37.56 -23.29 -8.78
C ILE A 6 36.13 -23.33 -9.37
N LYS A 7 35.62 -22.20 -9.90
CA LYS A 7 34.31 -22.12 -10.58
C LYS A 7 34.27 -22.86 -11.92
N GLY A 8 35.34 -22.82 -12.71
CA GLY A 8 35.41 -23.51 -14.00
C GLY A 8 35.42 -25.03 -13.85
N LYS A 9 36.11 -25.54 -12.83
CA LYS A 9 36.13 -26.99 -12.53
C LYS A 9 34.76 -27.54 -12.18
N LYS A 10 33.94 -26.80 -11.43
CA LYS A 10 32.56 -27.22 -11.10
C LYS A 10 31.68 -27.26 -12.35
N ILE A 11 31.79 -26.28 -13.23
CA ILE A 11 31.05 -26.25 -14.51
C ILE A 11 31.49 -27.43 -15.40
N VAL A 12 32.79 -27.70 -15.49
CA VAL A 12 33.34 -28.83 -16.25
C VAL A 12 32.86 -30.17 -15.67
N VAL A 13 32.82 -30.32 -14.35
CA VAL A 13 32.30 -31.54 -13.69
C VAL A 13 30.80 -31.72 -13.95
N ILE A 14 30.01 -30.64 -13.92
CA ILE A 14 28.57 -30.69 -14.23
C ILE A 14 28.35 -31.04 -15.71
N PHE A 15 29.11 -30.43 -16.63
CA PHE A 15 29.02 -30.78 -18.05
C PHE A 15 29.44 -32.21 -18.32
N ALA A 16 30.51 -32.68 -17.67
CA ALA A 16 30.98 -34.06 -17.79
C ALA A 16 29.97 -35.06 -17.23
N SER A 17 29.30 -34.74 -16.12
CA SER A 17 28.26 -35.62 -15.56
C SER A 17 27.03 -35.69 -16.45
N ILE A 18 26.58 -34.55 -17.02
CA ILE A 18 25.47 -34.51 -17.99
C ILE A 18 25.81 -35.34 -19.23
N LEU A 19 27.01 -35.18 -19.78
CA LEU A 19 27.46 -35.96 -20.95
C LEU A 19 27.53 -37.46 -20.64
N LEU A 20 28.03 -37.84 -19.46
CA LEU A 20 28.13 -39.24 -19.05
C LEU A 20 26.75 -39.87 -18.88
N VAL A 21 25.80 -39.17 -18.26
CA VAL A 21 24.41 -39.62 -18.16
C VAL A 21 23.79 -39.79 -19.54
N SER A 22 23.99 -38.83 -20.44
CA SER A 22 23.48 -38.90 -21.82
C SER A 22 24.06 -40.11 -22.59
N PHE A 23 25.35 -40.39 -22.40
CA PHE A 23 26.02 -41.54 -23.01
C PHE A 23 25.53 -42.90 -22.48
N VAL A 24 25.28 -42.99 -21.16
CA VAL A 24 24.67 -44.18 -20.54
C VAL A 24 23.25 -44.40 -21.07
N LEU A 25 22.44 -43.34 -21.17
CA LEU A 25 21.08 -43.42 -21.73
C LEU A 25 21.10 -43.89 -23.20
N MET A 26 22.02 -43.38 -24.01
CA MET A 26 22.20 -43.79 -25.40
C MET A 26 22.65 -45.26 -25.53
N THR A 27 23.55 -45.71 -24.65
CA THR A 27 24.03 -47.11 -24.62
C THR A 27 22.90 -48.08 -24.26
N ILE A 28 21.99 -47.67 -23.37
CA ILE A 28 20.82 -48.47 -22.99
C ILE A 28 19.79 -48.52 -24.13
N ASN A 29 19.65 -47.44 -24.91
CA ASN A 29 18.70 -47.33 -26.03
C ASN A 29 19.03 -48.32 -27.16
N ILE A 30 20.31 -48.44 -27.52
CA ILE A 30 20.77 -49.33 -28.61
C ILE A 30 20.53 -50.82 -28.32
N ARG A 31 20.35 -51.20 -27.04
CA ARG A 31 20.21 -52.60 -26.61
C ARG A 31 18.79 -53.14 -26.59
N LYS A 32 17.74 -52.35 -26.84
CA LYS A 32 16.34 -52.81 -26.67
C LYS A 32 15.51 -52.69 -27.94
N GLY A 33 15.59 -53.74 -28.76
CA GLY A 33 14.44 -54.14 -29.54
C GLY A 33 13.33 -54.65 -28.59
N LYS A 34 12.17 -54.00 -28.66
CA LYS A 34 10.83 -54.59 -28.43
C LYS A 34 10.23 -54.81 -27.04
N ASP A 35 10.84 -54.46 -25.90
CA ASP A 35 10.12 -54.55 -24.60
C ASP A 35 10.22 -53.27 -23.74
N GLY A 36 9.14 -52.48 -23.76
CA GLY A 36 8.53 -51.70 -22.65
C GLY A 36 9.31 -50.60 -21.91
N PHE A 37 10.63 -50.49 -22.04
CA PHE A 37 11.43 -49.55 -21.25
C PHE A 37 12.29 -48.66 -22.16
N SER A 38 11.68 -47.60 -22.69
CA SER A 38 12.42 -46.54 -23.37
C SER A 38 13.12 -45.63 -22.34
N PRO A 39 14.34 -45.13 -22.64
CA PRO A 39 15.00 -44.14 -21.78
C PRO A 39 14.17 -42.85 -21.67
N GLU A 40 13.37 -42.56 -22.69
CA GLU A 40 12.37 -41.48 -22.69
C GLU A 40 11.35 -41.67 -21.56
N ALA A 41 10.86 -42.89 -21.33
CA ALA A 41 9.93 -43.17 -20.22
C ALA A 41 10.59 -42.95 -18.85
N ILE A 42 11.87 -43.29 -18.69
CA ILE A 42 12.63 -43.04 -17.45
C ILE A 42 12.90 -41.55 -17.26
N ALA A 43 13.28 -40.84 -18.33
CA ALA A 43 13.45 -39.40 -18.31
C ALA A 43 12.14 -38.70 -17.95
N VAL A 44 11.02 -39.10 -18.54
CA VAL A 44 9.68 -38.58 -18.21
C VAL A 44 9.31 -38.91 -16.76
N LEU A 45 9.62 -40.11 -16.25
CA LEU A 45 9.35 -40.49 -14.86
C LEU A 45 10.15 -39.65 -13.84
N ILE A 46 11.39 -39.27 -14.16
CA ILE A 46 12.26 -38.47 -13.29
C ILE A 46 11.97 -36.96 -13.45
N LEU A 47 11.68 -36.51 -14.66
CA LEU A 47 11.39 -35.10 -14.97
C LEU A 47 9.98 -34.70 -14.55
N SER A 48 9.01 -35.62 -14.57
CA SER A 48 7.62 -35.37 -14.17
C SER A 48 7.48 -34.81 -12.74
N PRO A 49 8.08 -35.40 -11.69
CA PRO A 49 8.00 -34.84 -10.35
C PRO A 49 8.78 -33.53 -10.22
N ILE A 50 9.87 -33.36 -10.97
CA ILE A 50 10.64 -32.11 -11.00
C ILE A 50 9.78 -30.98 -11.60
N GLN A 51 9.10 -31.25 -12.71
CA GLN A 51 8.21 -30.29 -13.36
C GLN A 51 7.08 -29.84 -12.43
N SER A 52 6.41 -30.77 -11.73
CA SER A 52 5.37 -30.41 -10.76
C SER A 52 5.92 -29.63 -9.57
N LEU A 53 7.12 -29.97 -9.07
CA LEU A 53 7.76 -29.24 -7.98
C LEU A 53 8.15 -27.80 -8.39
N PHE A 54 8.64 -27.61 -9.61
CA PHE A 54 8.95 -26.29 -10.16
C PHE A 54 7.69 -25.44 -10.35
N THR A 55 6.60 -26.02 -10.88
CA THR A 55 5.32 -25.30 -11.04
C THR A 55 4.73 -24.90 -9.69
N SER A 56 4.64 -25.80 -8.72
CA SER A 56 4.13 -25.47 -7.38
C SER A 56 5.00 -24.45 -6.63
N SER A 57 6.32 -24.51 -6.82
CA SER A 57 7.24 -23.53 -6.24
C SER A 57 7.09 -22.16 -6.91
N ALA A 58 6.93 -22.11 -8.24
CA ALA A 58 6.72 -20.87 -8.98
C ALA A 58 5.39 -20.20 -8.62
N GLU A 59 4.31 -20.96 -8.50
CA GLU A 59 3.00 -20.46 -8.06
C GLU A 59 3.03 -19.94 -6.61
N SER A 60 3.70 -20.65 -5.71
CA SER A 60 3.86 -20.23 -4.30
C SER A 60 4.68 -18.94 -4.18
N VAL A 61 5.76 -18.83 -4.96
CA VAL A 61 6.58 -17.61 -5.00
C VAL A 61 5.76 -16.46 -5.60
N SER A 62 5.04 -16.67 -6.70
CA SER A 62 4.16 -15.64 -7.29
C SER A 62 3.12 -15.14 -6.30
N SER A 63 2.45 -16.04 -5.57
CA SER A 63 1.45 -15.68 -4.56
C SER A 63 2.03 -14.87 -3.39
N LEU A 64 3.27 -15.15 -2.97
CA LEU A 64 3.96 -14.38 -1.94
C LEU A 64 4.43 -13.01 -2.46
N PHE A 65 4.84 -12.92 -3.72
CA PHE A 65 5.22 -11.65 -4.36
C PHE A 65 4.02 -10.73 -4.56
N ASP A 66 2.84 -11.25 -4.91
CA ASP A 66 1.58 -10.50 -4.93
C ASP A 66 1.24 -9.95 -3.53
N HIS A 67 1.52 -10.72 -2.47
CA HIS A 67 1.31 -10.31 -1.08
C HIS A 67 2.33 -9.26 -0.58
N TYR A 68 3.53 -9.20 -1.16
CA TYR A 68 4.57 -8.25 -0.76
C TYR A 68 4.43 -6.91 -1.49
N LEU A 69 4.11 -6.92 -2.79
CA LEU A 69 3.81 -5.68 -3.55
C LEU A 69 2.56 -4.96 -3.01
N PHE A 70 1.63 -5.71 -2.41
CA PHE A 70 0.48 -5.19 -1.69
C PHE A 70 0.84 -4.19 -0.58
N ILE A 71 1.97 -4.34 0.12
CA ILE A 71 2.30 -3.48 1.26
C ILE A 71 2.56 -2.03 0.84
N VAL A 72 3.21 -1.82 -0.30
CA VAL A 72 3.50 -0.45 -0.80
C VAL A 72 2.24 0.23 -1.30
N ASP A 73 1.39 -0.50 -2.01
CA ASP A 73 0.14 0.06 -2.53
C ASP A 73 -0.87 0.34 -1.41
N VAL A 74 -0.95 -0.52 -0.39
CA VAL A 74 -1.75 -0.30 0.82
C VAL A 74 -1.23 0.88 1.64
N ALA A 75 0.08 1.04 1.76
CA ALA A 75 0.66 2.20 2.45
C ALA A 75 0.30 3.51 1.70
N ARG A 76 0.38 3.51 0.37
CA ARG A 76 -0.01 4.66 -0.46
C ARG A 76 -1.50 4.95 -0.35
N GLU A 77 -2.34 3.92 -0.36
CA GLU A 77 -3.79 4.05 -0.19
C GLU A 77 -4.14 4.60 1.20
N ASN A 78 -3.48 4.10 2.25
CA ASN A 78 -3.66 4.60 3.62
C ASN A 78 -3.27 6.09 3.74
N GLU A 79 -2.12 6.50 3.19
CA GLU A 79 -1.75 7.92 3.15
C GLU A 79 -2.78 8.78 2.40
N SER A 80 -3.34 8.27 1.30
CA SER A 80 -4.39 8.96 0.55
C SER A 80 -5.68 9.10 1.36
N LEU A 81 -6.12 8.02 2.02
CA LEU A 81 -7.31 8.01 2.86
C LEU A 81 -7.16 8.95 4.06
N LEU A 82 -5.99 9.00 4.70
CA LEU A 82 -5.72 9.91 5.80
C LEU A 82 -5.81 11.38 5.37
N LYS A 83 -5.32 11.72 4.17
CA LYS A 83 -5.46 13.07 3.60
C LYS A 83 -6.92 13.44 3.32
N GLU A 84 -7.69 12.49 2.80
CA GLU A 84 -9.12 12.69 2.53
C GLU A 84 -9.88 12.93 3.85
N ILE A 85 -9.58 12.16 4.89
CA ILE A 85 -10.18 12.34 6.22
C ILE A 85 -9.84 13.73 6.78
N ASP A 86 -8.58 14.16 6.71
CA ASP A 86 -8.18 15.49 7.18
C ASP A 86 -8.90 16.61 6.42
N HIS A 87 -9.02 16.49 5.11
CA HIS A 87 -9.77 17.41 4.26
C HIS A 87 -11.25 17.48 4.67
N LEU A 88 -11.92 16.33 4.82
CA LEU A 88 -13.33 16.25 5.19
C LEU A 88 -13.59 16.78 6.61
N VAL A 89 -12.69 16.52 7.56
CA VAL A 89 -12.78 17.06 8.93
C VAL A 89 -12.68 18.58 8.91
N LYS A 90 -11.77 19.14 8.12
CA LYS A 90 -11.63 20.58 7.96
C LYS A 90 -12.88 21.20 7.34
N GLU A 91 -13.39 20.63 6.25
CA GLU A 91 -14.60 21.13 5.60
C GLU A 91 -15.81 21.06 6.56
N LYS A 92 -15.95 19.98 7.32
CA LYS A 92 -16.98 19.85 8.35
C LYS A 92 -16.87 20.97 9.39
N ASN A 93 -15.67 21.24 9.90
CA ASN A 93 -15.48 22.28 10.90
C ASN A 93 -15.83 23.67 10.33
N ASP A 94 -15.40 23.98 9.11
CA ASP A 94 -15.73 25.24 8.43
C ASP A 94 -17.25 25.41 8.25
N LEU A 95 -17.96 24.32 7.89
CA LEU A 95 -19.41 24.33 7.78
C LEU A 95 -20.09 24.52 9.14
N GLN A 96 -19.60 23.87 10.19
CA GLN A 96 -20.12 24.04 11.55
C GLN A 96 -19.93 25.49 12.04
N GLU A 97 -18.78 26.11 11.78
CA GLU A 97 -18.56 27.52 12.11
C GLU A 97 -19.51 28.45 11.36
N LYS A 98 -19.78 28.18 10.08
CA LYS A 98 -20.77 28.94 9.30
C LYS A 98 -22.17 28.81 9.87
N ILE A 99 -22.59 27.61 10.26
CA ILE A 99 -23.89 27.37 10.90
C ILE A 99 -23.99 28.15 12.21
N LEU A 100 -22.96 28.09 13.08
CA LEU A 100 -22.94 28.85 14.33
C LEU A 100 -22.96 30.36 14.11
N ARG A 101 -22.29 30.84 13.06
CA ARG A 101 -22.34 32.25 12.67
C ARG A 101 -23.74 32.67 12.22
N LEU A 102 -24.41 31.84 11.42
CA LEU A 102 -25.78 32.08 10.98
C LEU A 102 -26.76 32.11 12.15
N ASP A 103 -26.65 31.15 13.08
CA ASP A 103 -27.45 31.13 14.32
C ASP A 103 -27.26 32.42 15.13
N ARG A 104 -26.01 32.87 15.27
CA ARG A 104 -25.70 34.13 15.96
C ARG A 104 -26.29 35.34 15.25
N ILE A 105 -26.26 35.40 13.91
CA ILE A 105 -26.88 36.47 13.13
C ILE A 105 -28.41 36.44 13.30
N GLY A 106 -29.03 35.25 13.26
CA GLY A 106 -30.46 35.08 13.48
C GLY A 106 -30.92 35.66 14.81
N LYS A 107 -30.20 35.35 15.91
CA LYS A 107 -30.47 35.91 17.24
C LYS A 107 -30.37 37.44 17.31
N LEU A 108 -29.52 38.06 16.47
CA LEU A 108 -29.41 39.51 16.42
C LEU A 108 -30.59 40.13 15.67
N LEU A 109 -31.10 39.47 14.62
CA LEU A 109 -32.27 39.93 13.85
C LEU A 109 -33.56 39.80 14.67
N GLU A 110 -33.75 38.68 15.38
CA GLU A 110 -34.91 38.46 16.24
C GLU A 110 -35.00 39.52 17.37
N TYR A 111 -33.85 39.93 17.92
CA TYR A 111 -33.78 41.00 18.92
C TYR A 111 -34.13 42.39 18.36
N GLU A 112 -33.84 42.67 17.09
CA GLU A 112 -34.26 43.92 16.43
C GLU A 112 -35.78 43.95 16.16
N GLU A 113 -36.41 42.80 15.89
CA GLU A 113 -37.85 42.71 15.62
C GLU A 113 -38.71 42.78 16.90
N GLU A 114 -38.26 42.23 18.03
CA GLU A 114 -39.04 42.16 19.28
C GLU A 114 -39.06 43.47 20.11
N THR A 115 -38.24 44.47 19.80
CA THR A 115 -38.11 45.69 20.62
C THR A 115 -38.87 46.88 20.02
N GLU A 116 -39.88 47.40 20.73
CA GLU A 116 -40.67 48.60 20.35
C GLU A 116 -39.87 49.93 20.29
N ARG A 117 -38.57 49.90 20.59
CA ARG A 117 -37.66 51.07 20.55
C ARG A 117 -36.49 50.76 19.61
N LYS A 118 -36.01 51.76 18.85
CA LYS A 118 -34.82 51.63 17.99
C LYS A 118 -33.58 51.26 18.82
N ALA A 119 -33.29 49.98 18.98
CA ALA A 119 -32.06 49.46 19.56
C ALA A 119 -31.03 49.24 18.44
N VAL A 120 -29.75 49.54 18.71
CA VAL A 120 -28.65 49.31 17.76
C VAL A 120 -27.74 48.23 18.33
N VAL A 121 -27.57 47.14 17.58
CA VAL A 121 -26.66 46.05 17.96
C VAL A 121 -25.20 46.52 17.82
N ALA A 122 -24.43 46.34 18.90
CA ALA A 122 -23.01 46.65 18.97
C ALA A 122 -22.19 45.45 19.47
N THR A 123 -21.00 45.27 18.92
CA THR A 123 -20.03 44.25 19.32
C THR A 123 -18.98 44.86 20.24
N VAL A 124 -18.70 44.21 21.37
CA VAL A 124 -17.59 44.58 22.26
C VAL A 124 -16.27 44.25 21.57
N ILE A 125 -15.47 45.26 21.26
CA ILE A 125 -14.17 45.14 20.57
C ILE A 125 -12.98 45.13 21.52
N ALA A 126 -13.15 45.66 22.74
CA ALA A 126 -12.12 45.58 23.77
C ALA A 126 -12.74 45.65 25.17
N ARG A 127 -12.04 45.06 26.14
CA ARG A 127 -12.32 45.19 27.57
C ARG A 127 -11.02 45.64 28.23
N ASP A 128 -11.11 46.62 29.13
CA ASP A 128 -9.95 47.03 29.93
C ASP A 128 -9.46 45.85 30.78
N ALA A 129 -8.14 45.62 30.77
CA ALA A 129 -7.50 44.50 31.47
C ALA A 129 -7.18 44.83 32.94
N THR A 130 -7.36 46.07 33.37
CA THR A 130 -7.08 46.47 34.76
C THR A 130 -8.22 46.08 35.71
N GLN A 131 -7.89 45.52 36.88
CA GLN A 131 -8.85 45.13 37.92
C GLN A 131 -9.65 46.30 38.52
N TRP A 132 -9.34 47.55 38.14
CA TRP A 132 -9.87 48.76 38.76
C TRP A 132 -10.80 49.58 37.85
N SER A 133 -11.00 49.19 36.59
CA SER A 133 -11.91 49.86 35.64
C SER A 133 -12.75 48.84 34.86
N LYS A 134 -14.08 48.94 34.94
CA LYS A 134 -15.02 48.09 34.17
C LYS A 134 -15.43 48.77 32.86
N MET A 135 -14.46 49.18 32.06
CA MET A 135 -14.72 49.79 30.76
C MET A 135 -14.78 48.75 29.64
N ILE A 136 -15.81 48.84 28.80
CA ILE A 136 -15.94 48.07 27.56
C ILE A 136 -16.00 49.04 26.37
N PHE A 137 -15.28 48.71 25.31
CA PHE A 137 -15.31 49.43 24.04
C PHE A 137 -16.22 48.68 23.08
N ILE A 138 -17.16 49.40 22.46
CA ILE A 138 -18.08 48.85 21.46
C ILE A 138 -17.78 49.43 20.08
N ASN A 139 -18.11 48.71 19.02
CA ASN A 139 -17.87 49.15 17.63
C ASN A 139 -18.93 50.11 17.07
N ARG A 140 -19.69 50.81 17.93
CA ARG A 140 -20.74 51.74 17.56
C ARG A 140 -20.55 53.06 18.31
N GLY A 141 -20.81 54.17 17.61
CA GLY A 141 -20.75 55.54 18.11
C GLY A 141 -21.62 56.44 17.27
#